data_AF-M5FQ23-F1
#
_entry.id   AF-M5FQ23-F1
#
_cell.length_a   1.000
_cell.length_b   1.000
_cell.length_c   1.000
_cell.angle_alpha   90.00
_cell.angle_beta   90.00
_cell.angle_gamma   90.00
#
_symmetry.space_group_name_H-M   'P 1'
#
loop_
_entity.id
_entity.type
_entity.pdbx_description
1 polymer ?
#
loop_
_entity_poly.entity_id
_entity_poly.type
_entity_poly.pdbx_seq_one_letter_code
_entity_poly.pdbx_strand_id
1 'polypeptide(L)' 'FGHGRRICPGRDFANNSLFIACAWMLWAFNFEWPRDEEGRDIVCGVDEFVDKGNVTGPREFGVILKPRKAKL' A
#
# COMPACT_ATOMS: atom_id res chain seq x y z
N PHE A 1 14.44 1.68 8.83
CA PHE A 1 14.50 2.69 9.92
C PHE A 1 15.93 3.05 10.38
N GLY A 2 16.98 2.75 9.60
CA GLY A 2 18.37 3.03 10.02
C GLY A 2 18.89 2.10 11.13
N HIS A 3 20.03 2.47 11.75
CA HIS A 3 20.70 1.69 12.80
C HIS A 3 21.47 2.60 13.78
N GLY A 4 21.79 2.07 14.97
CA GLY A 4 22.67 2.72 15.96
C GLY A 4 22.05 3.94 16.63
N ARG A 5 22.90 4.91 17.01
CA ARG A 5 22.50 6.12 17.76
C ARG A 5 21.57 7.07 16.98
N ARG A 6 21.44 6.89 15.65
CA ARG A 6 20.56 7.70 14.78
C ARG A 6 19.45 6.85 14.14
N ILE A 7 19.09 5.73 14.77
CA ILE A 7 17.90 4.97 14.36
C ILE A 7 16.66 5.86 14.43
N CYS A 8 15.72 5.67 13.51
CA CYS A 8 14.49 6.44 13.47
C CYS A 8 13.75 6.28 14.82
N PRO A 9 13.59 7.36 15.62
CA PRO A 9 12.94 7.26 16.93
C PRO A 9 11.45 6.95 16.81
N GLY A 10 10.85 7.22 15.64
CA GLY A 10 9.45 6.92 15.34
C GLY A 10 9.20 5.51 14.81
N ARG A 11 10.20 4.62 14.77
CA ARG A 11 10.08 3.26 14.20
C ARG A 11 8.88 2.49 14.75
N ASP A 12 8.79 2.40 16.06
CA ASP A 12 7.81 1.53 16.71
C ASP A 12 6.39 2.10 16.57
N PHE A 13 6.26 3.43 16.62
CA PHE A 13 5.01 4.13 16.30
C PHE A 13 4.58 3.87 14.85
N ALA A 14 5.48 4.06 13.87
CA ALA A 14 5.20 3.84 12.46
C ALA A 14 4.77 2.40 12.17
N ASN A 15 5.44 1.40 12.77
CA ASN A 15 5.07 0.00 12.60
C ASN A 15 3.68 -0.31 13.16
N ASN A 16 3.36 0.20 14.36
CA ASN A 16 2.05 -0.03 14.98
C ASN A 16 0.94 0.66 14.17
N SER A 17 1.16 1.91 13.75
CA SER A 17 0.20 2.63 12.91
C SER A 17 -0.03 1.94 11.56
N LEU A 18 1.04 1.49 10.90
CA LEU A 18 0.94 0.79 9.63
C LEU A 18 0.19 -0.54 9.77
N PHE A 19 0.49 -1.30 10.83
CA PHE A 19 -0.20 -2.56 11.12
C PHE A 19 -1.71 -2.35 11.27
N ILE A 20 -2.13 -1.37 12.09
CA ILE A 20 -3.55 -1.07 12.30
C ILE A 20 -4.20 -0.61 10.99
N ALA A 21 -3.55 0.27 10.23
CA ALA A 21 -4.06 0.75 8.96
C ALA A 21 -4.27 -0.41 7.96
N CYS A 22 -3.27 -1.30 7.81
CA CYS A 22 -3.38 -2.48 6.97
C CYS A 22 -4.50 -3.43 7.45
N ALA A 23 -4.59 -3.69 8.75
CA ALA A 23 -5.64 -4.55 9.31
C ALA A 23 -7.04 -3.98 9.05
N TRP A 24 -7.24 -2.68 9.23
CA TRP A 24 -8.52 -2.02 8.94
C TRP A 24 -8.88 -2.05 7.47
N MET A 25 -7.90 -1.76 6.61
CA MET A 25 -8.05 -1.83 5.16
C MET A 25 -8.49 -3.23 4.69
N LEU A 26 -7.81 -4.28 5.16
CA LEU A 26 -8.13 -5.68 4.82
C LEU A 26 -9.44 -6.17 5.46
N TRP A 27 -9.83 -5.62 6.60
CA TRP A 27 -11.12 -5.91 7.22
C TRP A 27 -12.28 -5.28 6.42
N ALA A 28 -12.12 -4.02 5.99
CA ALA A 28 -13.18 -3.25 5.36
C ALA A 28 -13.34 -3.51 3.85
N PHE A 29 -12.27 -3.81 3.11
CA PHE A 29 -12.30 -3.83 1.65
C PHE A 29 -11.70 -5.10 1.03
N ASN A 30 -12.22 -5.47 -0.14
CA ASN A 30 -11.55 -6.31 -1.11
C ASN A 30 -10.80 -5.41 -2.10
N PHE A 31 -9.53 -5.72 -2.34
CA PHE A 31 -8.63 -4.99 -3.22
C PHE A 31 -8.65 -5.65 -4.60
N GLU A 32 -8.90 -4.86 -5.64
CA GLU A 32 -8.88 -5.32 -7.02
C GLU A 32 -8.06 -4.36 -7.89
N TRP A 33 -7.47 -4.90 -8.96
CA TRP A 33 -6.79 -4.10 -9.97
C TRP A 33 -7.82 -3.41 -10.88
N PRO A 34 -7.56 -2.17 -11.32
CA PRO A 34 -8.33 -1.58 -12.41
C PRO A 34 -8.13 -2.40 -13.69
N ARG A 35 -9.12 -2.37 -14.58
CA ARG A 35 -9.08 -3.09 -15.85
C ARG A 35 -8.94 -2.14 -17.04
N ASP A 36 -8.26 -2.60 -18.08
CA ASP A 36 -8.19 -1.91 -19.37
C ASP A 36 -9.46 -2.12 -20.21
N GLU A 37 -9.49 -1.54 -21.42
CA GLU A 37 -10.61 -1.65 -22.36
C GLU A 37 -10.87 -3.10 -22.82
N GLU A 38 -9.86 -3.96 -22.75
CA GLU A 38 -9.95 -5.39 -23.09
C GLU A 38 -10.34 -6.26 -21.87
N GLY A 39 -10.54 -5.64 -20.70
CA GLY A 39 -10.92 -6.32 -19.47
C GLY A 39 -9.76 -7.01 -18.73
N ARG A 40 -8.50 -6.73 -19.08
CA ARG A 40 -7.32 -7.26 -18.39
C ARG A 40 -6.94 -6.37 -17.22
N ASP A 41 -6.44 -6.98 -16.15
CA ASP A 41 -6.01 -6.25 -14.96
C ASP A 41 -4.72 -5.45 -15.24
N ILE A 42 -4.73 -4.17 -14.88
CA ILE A 42 -3.58 -3.27 -14.95
C ILE A 42 -2.80 -3.43 -13.63
N VAL A 43 -1.94 -4.44 -13.58
CA VAL A 43 -1.16 -4.81 -12.39
C VAL A 43 0.07 -3.90 -12.22
N CYS A 44 0.35 -3.50 -10.98
CA CYS A 44 1.65 -2.95 -10.60
C CYS A 44 2.52 -4.09 -10.04
N GLY A 45 3.57 -4.45 -10.76
CA GLY A 45 4.52 -5.48 -10.36
C GLY A 45 5.26 -5.14 -9.07
N VAL A 46 5.69 -6.18 -8.35
CA VAL A 46 6.36 -6.02 -7.04
C VAL A 46 7.71 -5.30 -7.13
N ASP A 47 8.33 -5.27 -8.31
CA ASP A 47 9.63 -4.62 -8.55
C ASP A 47 9.49 -3.31 -9.35
N GLU A 48 8.27 -2.85 -9.63
CA GLU A 48 8.01 -1.60 -10.36
C GLU A 48 8.15 -0.39 -9.41
N PHE A 49 9.38 -0.09 -8.99
CA PHE A 49 9.69 1.07 -8.17
C PHE A 49 10.19 2.26 -8.98
N VAL A 50 9.83 3.46 -8.52
CA VAL A 50 10.31 4.73 -9.05
C VAL A 50 11.06 5.46 -7.95
N ASP A 51 12.30 5.85 -8.26
CA ASP A 51 13.09 6.72 -7.42
C ASP A 51 12.58 8.16 -7.53
N LYS A 52 12.18 8.75 -6.40
CA LYS A 52 11.75 10.15 -6.28
C LYS A 52 12.82 10.99 -5.56
N GLY A 53 14.09 10.58 -5.65
CA GLY A 53 15.27 11.24 -5.10
C GLY A 53 15.54 10.82 -3.65
N ASN A 54 14.75 11.37 -2.72
CA ASN A 54 14.94 11.08 -1.29
C ASN A 54 14.11 9.90 -0.79
N VAL A 55 13.14 9.46 -1.59
CA VAL A 55 12.21 8.38 -1.25
C VAL A 55 12.00 7.53 -2.50
N THR A 56 12.06 6.22 -2.35
CA THR A 56 11.67 5.26 -3.38
C THR A 56 10.29 4.73 -3.04
N GLY A 57 9.41 4.69 -4.04
CA GLY A 57 8.06 4.15 -3.90
C GLY A 57 7.66 3.39 -5.15
N PRO A 58 6.55 2.62 -5.11
CA PRO A 58 6.05 1.97 -6.32
C PRO A 58 5.72 3.02 -7.39
N ARG A 59 5.74 2.59 -8.66
CA ARG A 59 5.16 3.36 -9.77
C ARG A 59 3.72 3.69 -9.44
N GLU A 60 3.21 4.80 -9.94
CA GLU A 60 1.79 5.13 -9.75
C GLU A 60 0.90 4.05 -10.37
N PHE A 61 -0.05 3.57 -9.57
CA PHE A 61 -1.02 2.54 -9.95
C PHE A 61 -2.39 2.87 -9.38
N GLY A 62 -3.44 2.45 -10.08
CA GLY A 62 -4.81 2.53 -9.59
C GLY A 62 -5.18 1.32 -8.75
N VAL A 63 -6.15 1.48 -7.86
CA VAL A 63 -6.73 0.41 -7.06
C VAL A 63 -8.24 0.58 -6.97
N ILE A 64 -8.98 -0.51 -7.09
CA ILE A 64 -10.41 -0.53 -6.85
C ILE A 64 -10.65 -1.12 -5.46
N LEU A 65 -11.24 -0.32 -4.57
CA LEU A 65 -11.60 -0.75 -3.22
C LEU A 65 -13.09 -1.06 -3.18
N LYS A 66 -13.45 -2.34 -3.06
CA LYS A 66 -14.85 -2.77 -2.87
C LYS A 66 -15.11 -3.06 -1.40
N PRO A 67 -16.13 -2.45 -0.77
CA PRO A 67 -16.51 -2.81 0.59
C PRO A 67 -16.75 -4.32 0.70
N ARG A 68 -16.12 -4.97 1.68
CA ARG A 68 -16.24 -6.42 1.90
C ARG A 68 -17.65 -6.82 2.32
N LYS A 69 -18.39 -5.90 2.93
CA LYS A 69 -19.81 -6.04 3.28
C LYS A 69 -20.58 -4.85 2.72
N ALA A 70 -21.65 -5.13 1.98
CA ALA A 70 -22.47 -4.10 1.32
C ALA A 70 -23.34 -3.27 2.29
N LYS A 71 -23.54 -3.77 3.51
CA LYS A 71 -24.22 -3.09 4.61
C LYS A 71 -23.48 -3.45 5.90
N LEU A 72 -23.07 -2.42 6.65
CA LEU A 72 -22.82 -2.53 8.09
C LEU A 72 -24.13 -2.24 8.81
#